data_AF-A0A7X3A906-F1
#
_entry.id   AF-A0A7X3A906-F1
#
_cell.length_a   1.000
_cell.length_b   1.000
_cell.length_c   1.000
_cell.angle_alpha   90.00
_cell.angle_beta   90.00
_cell.angle_gamma   90.00
#
_symmetry.space_group_name_H-M   'P 1'
#
loop_
_entity.id
_entity.type
_entity.pdbx_description
1 polymer ?
#
loop_
_entity_poly.entity_id
_entity_poly.type
_entity_poly.pdbx_seq_one_letter_code
_entity_poly.pdbx_strand_id
1 'polypeptide(L)'
;MEAEDTITKMITKEEFAAVSDLFRQAYPYLIHEIERVESERGKLNDFQLLRAVSRAKQSIAVVNWDYRKMVNAVFDAYVEIYKETGRKEADEWAIVTFGCSRYIKISSEDQSNIDENDAREQHDKLDEASLHILMNELTLQMEAKEAELLQLYEQFQRLQKLARELTTEEK
;
A
#
# COMPACT_ATOMS: atom_id res chain seq x y z
N MET A 1 -44.49 -1.38 13.43
CA MET A 1 -43.62 -0.56 14.30
C MET A 1 -42.89 -1.54 15.18
N GLU A 2 -41.86 -2.17 14.62
CA GLU A 2 -40.99 -3.10 15.35
C GLU A 2 -39.69 -2.35 15.56
N ALA A 3 -39.33 -2.22 16.83
CA ALA A 3 -38.17 -1.46 17.26
C ALA A 3 -36.92 -2.07 16.61
N GLU A 4 -36.21 -1.25 15.86
CA GLU A 4 -34.86 -1.52 15.40
C GLU A 4 -33.98 -1.68 16.64
N ASP A 5 -33.78 -2.94 17.03
CA ASP A 5 -32.75 -3.35 17.96
C ASP A 5 -31.41 -3.07 17.29
N THR A 6 -31.02 -1.80 17.38
CA THR A 6 -29.68 -1.32 17.03
C THR A 6 -28.78 -1.76 18.16
N ILE A 7 -28.57 -3.08 18.26
CA ILE A 7 -27.52 -3.66 19.08
C ILE A 7 -26.22 -3.13 18.46
N THR A 8 -25.65 -2.10 19.09
CA THR A 8 -24.25 -1.72 18.91
C THR A 8 -23.42 -2.93 19.36
N LYS A 9 -23.28 -3.93 18.47
CA LYS A 9 -22.50 -5.14 18.68
C LYS A 9 -21.10 -4.66 18.99
N MET A 10 -20.68 -4.79 20.25
CA MET A 10 -19.30 -4.51 20.64
C MET A 10 -18.40 -5.46 19.86
N ILE A 11 -17.62 -4.91 18.94
CA ILE A 11 -16.68 -5.67 18.13
C ILE A 11 -15.65 -6.26 19.08
N THR A 12 -15.50 -7.58 19.05
CA THR A 12 -14.46 -8.25 19.83
C THR A 12 -13.08 -7.88 19.29
N LYS A 13 -12.04 -7.95 20.15
CA LYS A 13 -10.67 -7.68 19.71
C LYS A 13 -10.23 -8.58 18.55
N GLU A 14 -10.72 -9.82 18.54
CA GLU A 14 -10.44 -10.80 17.48
C GLU A 14 -11.14 -10.43 16.16
N GLU A 15 -12.40 -10.01 16.21
CA GLU A 15 -13.11 -9.50 15.03
C GLU A 15 -12.42 -8.27 14.46
N PHE A 16 -11.99 -7.34 15.32
CA PHE A 16 -11.25 -6.15 14.88
C PHE A 16 -9.91 -6.51 14.24
N ALA A 17 -9.15 -7.45 14.82
CA ALA A 17 -7.87 -7.89 14.27
C ALA A 17 -8.04 -8.51 12.88
N ALA A 18 -9.00 -9.43 12.72
CA ALA A 18 -9.26 -10.06 11.42
C ALA A 18 -9.75 -9.06 10.36
N VAL A 19 -10.61 -8.10 10.73
CA VAL A 19 -11.03 -7.01 9.82
C VAL A 19 -9.84 -6.13 9.43
N SER A 20 -8.96 -5.84 10.40
CA SER A 20 -7.75 -5.06 10.15
C SER A 20 -6.81 -5.76 9.18
N ASP A 21 -6.66 -7.08 9.29
CA ASP A 21 -5.84 -7.88 8.38
C ASP A 21 -6.41 -7.91 6.96
N LEU A 22 -7.74 -8.09 6.83
CA LEU A 22 -8.43 -8.02 5.53
C LEU A 22 -8.29 -6.64 4.89
N PHE A 23 -8.46 -5.57 5.67
CA PHE A 23 -8.28 -4.21 5.16
C PHE A 23 -6.82 -3.96 4.75
N ARG A 24 -5.85 -4.41 5.56
CA ARG A 24 -4.43 -4.30 5.25
C ARG A 24 -4.06 -5.04 3.95
N GLN A 25 -4.69 -6.18 3.68
CA GLN A 25 -4.49 -6.93 2.44
C GLN A 25 -5.08 -6.21 1.22
N ALA A 26 -6.24 -5.57 1.35
CA ALA A 26 -6.90 -4.84 0.27
C ALA A 26 -6.31 -3.45 0.01
N TYR A 27 -5.68 -2.84 1.03
CA TYR A 27 -5.22 -1.46 1.01
C TYR A 27 -4.24 -1.12 -0.12
N PRO A 28 -3.22 -1.93 -0.45
CA PRO A 28 -2.31 -1.65 -1.57
C PRO A 28 -3.05 -1.53 -2.91
N TYR A 29 -4.05 -2.37 -3.16
CA TYR A 29 -4.86 -2.32 -4.38
C TYR A 29 -5.71 -1.05 -4.46
N LEU A 30 -6.28 -0.63 -3.31
CA LEU A 30 -7.03 0.62 -3.22
C LEU A 30 -6.13 1.80 -3.59
N ILE A 31 -4.95 1.89 -2.97
CA ILE A 31 -4.04 3.01 -3.18
C ILE A 31 -3.52 3.04 -4.61
N HIS A 32 -3.14 1.90 -5.18
CA HIS A 32 -2.68 1.84 -6.56
C HIS A 32 -3.76 2.30 -7.55
N GLU A 33 -5.03 1.93 -7.34
CA GLU A 33 -6.12 2.43 -8.20
C GLU A 33 -6.37 3.93 -8.03
N ILE A 34 -6.25 4.45 -6.80
CA ILE A 34 -6.33 5.89 -6.54
C ILE A 34 -5.19 6.62 -7.28
N GLU A 35 -3.94 6.18 -7.14
CA GLU A 35 -2.78 6.77 -7.81
C GLU A 35 -2.87 6.77 -9.33
N ARG A 36 -3.27 5.63 -9.89
CA ARG A 36 -3.42 5.49 -11.33
C ARG A 36 -4.41 6.52 -11.88
N VAL A 37 -5.51 6.77 -11.15
CA VAL A 37 -6.51 7.75 -11.58
C VAL A 37 -6.10 9.19 -11.26
N GLU A 38 -5.45 9.44 -10.12
CA GLU A 38 -4.98 10.78 -9.74
C GLU A 38 -3.86 11.29 -10.64
N SER A 39 -2.95 10.41 -11.07
CA SER A 39 -1.85 10.77 -11.98
C SER A 39 -2.35 11.17 -13.37
N GLU A 40 -3.45 10.57 -13.84
CA GLU A 40 -4.05 10.90 -15.15
C GLU A 40 -4.98 12.12 -15.11
N ARG A 41 -5.74 12.31 -14.01
CA ARG A 41 -6.89 13.24 -14.00
C ARG A 41 -7.01 14.13 -12.75
N GLY A 42 -6.17 13.95 -11.74
CA GLY A 42 -6.30 14.62 -10.44
C GLY A 42 -7.32 13.96 -9.51
N LYS A 43 -7.79 14.69 -8.48
CA LYS A 43 -8.63 14.16 -7.38
C LYS A 43 -9.81 13.31 -7.91
N LEU A 44 -10.01 12.13 -7.31
CA LEU A 44 -11.08 11.22 -7.72
C LEU A 44 -12.47 11.79 -7.41
N ASN A 45 -13.39 11.61 -8.36
CA ASN A 45 -14.82 11.77 -8.12
C ASN A 45 -15.39 10.55 -7.37
N ASP A 46 -16.53 10.72 -6.70
CA ASP A 46 -17.25 9.71 -5.91
C ASP A 46 -17.40 8.37 -6.62
N PHE A 47 -17.76 8.38 -7.91
CA PHE A 47 -17.89 7.15 -8.69
C PHE A 47 -16.55 6.43 -8.90
N GLN A 48 -15.46 7.18 -9.11
CA GLN A 48 -14.13 6.61 -9.30
C GLN A 48 -13.60 6.04 -7.99
N LEU A 49 -13.85 6.74 -6.88
CA LEU A 49 -13.47 6.30 -5.54
C LEU A 49 -14.22 5.03 -5.13
N LEU A 50 -15.54 4.98 -5.34
CA LEU A 50 -16.35 3.77 -5.12
C LEU A 50 -15.88 2.61 -6.01
N ARG A 51 -15.49 2.88 -7.26
CA ARG A 51 -14.94 1.87 -8.15
C ARG A 51 -13.59 1.34 -7.67
N ALA A 52 -12.70 2.20 -7.18
CA ALA A 52 -11.42 1.81 -6.59
C ALA A 52 -11.63 0.91 -5.36
N VAL A 53 -12.55 1.30 -4.48
CA VAL A 53 -12.97 0.48 -3.32
C VAL A 53 -13.54 -0.87 -3.77
N SER A 54 -14.39 -0.91 -4.79
CA SER A 54 -14.94 -2.16 -5.30
C SER A 54 -13.86 -3.09 -5.83
N ARG A 55 -12.82 -2.57 -6.48
CA ARG A 55 -11.68 -3.38 -6.96
C ARG A 55 -10.82 -3.88 -5.81
N ALA A 56 -10.51 -3.02 -4.84
CA ALA A 56 -9.79 -3.44 -3.64
C ALA A 56 -10.54 -4.53 -2.86
N LYS A 57 -11.88 -4.46 -2.79
CA LYS A 57 -12.70 -5.51 -2.16
C LYS A 57 -12.68 -6.83 -2.92
N GLN A 58 -12.38 -6.84 -4.22
CA GLN A 58 -12.24 -8.08 -5.00
C GLN A 58 -10.94 -8.83 -4.68
N SER A 59 -9.91 -8.15 -4.18
CA SER A 59 -8.64 -8.78 -3.78
C SER A 59 -8.72 -9.52 -2.44
N ILE A 60 -9.88 -9.47 -1.76
CA ILE A 60 -10.11 -10.16 -0.48
C ILE A 60 -11.27 -11.15 -0.59
N ALA A 61 -11.05 -12.37 -0.13
CA ALA A 61 -12.08 -13.40 -0.05
C ALA A 61 -12.74 -13.40 1.33
N VAL A 62 -13.81 -12.61 1.51
CA VAL A 62 -14.52 -12.56 2.80
C VAL A 62 -15.62 -13.63 2.84
N VAL A 63 -15.43 -14.65 3.68
CA VAL A 63 -16.35 -15.80 3.78
C VAL A 63 -17.59 -15.49 4.62
N ASN A 64 -17.46 -14.68 5.67
CA ASN A 64 -18.53 -14.42 6.64
C ASN A 64 -19.18 -13.03 6.44
N TRP A 65 -20.51 -13.00 6.47
CA TRP A 65 -21.34 -11.80 6.28
C TRP A 65 -21.05 -10.67 7.27
N ASP A 66 -20.83 -11.00 8.55
CA ASP A 66 -20.54 -10.00 9.58
C ASP A 66 -19.21 -9.29 9.30
N TYR A 67 -18.20 -10.05 8.86
CA TYR A 67 -16.91 -9.49 8.45
C TYR A 67 -17.03 -8.63 7.20
N ARG A 68 -17.90 -9.00 6.24
CA ARG A 68 -18.18 -8.13 5.07
C ARG A 68 -18.75 -6.79 5.50
N LYS A 69 -19.69 -6.78 6.45
CA LYS A 69 -20.29 -5.55 6.98
C LYS A 69 -19.24 -4.67 7.67
N MET A 70 -18.39 -5.27 8.50
CA MET A 70 -17.32 -4.54 9.21
C MET A 70 -16.26 -3.99 8.25
N VAL A 71 -15.79 -4.79 7.29
CA VAL A 71 -14.84 -4.32 6.27
C VAL A 71 -15.46 -3.21 5.42
N ASN A 72 -16.74 -3.32 5.03
CA ASN A 72 -17.43 -2.26 4.32
C ASN A 72 -17.43 -0.95 5.12
N ALA A 73 -17.75 -1.00 6.42
CA ALA A 73 -17.72 0.18 7.27
C ALA A 73 -16.31 0.83 7.34
N VAL A 74 -15.24 0.03 7.34
CA VAL A 74 -13.86 0.56 7.29
C VAL A 74 -13.59 1.28 5.97
N PHE A 75 -14.00 0.70 4.84
CA PHE A 75 -13.87 1.36 3.54
C PHE A 75 -14.73 2.62 3.43
N ASP A 76 -15.93 2.61 3.99
CA ASP A 76 -16.83 3.77 3.98
C ASP A 76 -16.21 4.90 4.81
N ALA A 77 -15.63 4.60 5.98
CA ALA A 77 -14.88 5.57 6.77
C ALA A 77 -13.66 6.14 6.01
N TYR A 78 -12.90 5.30 5.30
CA TYR A 78 -11.80 5.78 4.45
C TYR A 78 -12.30 6.75 3.38
N VAL A 79 -13.42 6.41 2.72
CA VAL A 79 -14.04 7.23 1.66
C VAL A 79 -14.50 8.57 2.21
N GLU A 80 -15.12 8.59 3.38
CA GLU A 80 -15.55 9.83 4.04
C GLU A 80 -14.36 10.74 4.33
N ILE A 81 -13.30 10.21 4.94
CA ILE A 81 -12.08 10.99 5.24
C ILE A 81 -11.46 11.50 3.94
N TYR A 82 -11.34 10.66 2.90
CA TYR A 82 -10.80 11.05 1.60
C TYR A 82 -11.58 12.22 0.97
N LYS A 83 -12.90 12.22 1.10
CA LYS A 83 -13.74 13.29 0.56
C LYS A 83 -13.54 14.60 1.32
N GLU A 84 -13.56 14.54 2.65
CA GLU A 84 -13.52 15.71 3.53
C GLU A 84 -12.16 16.39 3.56
N THR A 85 -11.11 15.64 3.84
CA THR A 85 -9.77 16.18 4.11
C THR A 85 -8.80 15.93 2.96
N GLY A 86 -9.01 14.86 2.20
CA GLY A 86 -8.20 14.49 1.07
C GLY A 86 -7.44 13.19 1.27
N ARG A 87 -6.65 12.83 0.26
CA ARG A 87 -5.94 11.56 0.21
C ARG A 87 -4.93 11.40 1.35
N LYS A 88 -4.16 12.45 1.63
CA LYS A 88 -3.03 12.37 2.56
C LYS A 88 -3.48 11.99 3.97
N GLU A 89 -4.58 12.59 4.41
CA GLU A 89 -5.20 12.38 5.71
C GLU A 89 -5.92 11.03 5.78
N ALA A 90 -6.56 10.59 4.70
CA ALA A 90 -7.15 9.25 4.62
C ALA A 90 -6.09 8.14 4.68
N ASP A 91 -4.97 8.34 4.00
CA ASP A 91 -3.83 7.42 4.02
C ASP A 91 -3.19 7.38 5.41
N GLU A 92 -2.98 8.54 6.04
CA GLU A 92 -2.46 8.63 7.41
C GLU A 92 -3.38 7.91 8.41
N TRP A 93 -4.70 8.12 8.32
CA TRP A 93 -5.67 7.42 9.16
C TRP A 93 -5.58 5.89 8.99
N ALA A 94 -5.46 5.41 7.74
CA ALA A 94 -5.34 3.99 7.46
C ALA A 94 -4.04 3.39 8.02
N ILE A 95 -2.93 4.12 7.91
CA ILE A 95 -1.62 3.73 8.46
C ILE A 95 -1.67 3.70 9.99
N VAL A 96 -2.20 4.74 10.63
CA VAL A 96 -2.21 4.86 12.10
C VAL A 96 -3.19 3.86 12.73
N THR A 97 -4.35 3.65 12.12
CA THR A 97 -5.41 2.82 12.72
C THR A 97 -5.19 1.32 12.49
N PHE A 98 -4.72 0.94 11.29
CA PHE A 98 -4.65 -0.46 10.88
C PHE A 98 -3.21 -0.95 10.62
N GLY A 99 -2.21 -0.07 10.72
CA GLY A 99 -0.84 -0.39 10.34
C GLY A 99 -0.72 -0.71 8.85
N CYS A 100 -1.55 -0.08 8.02
CA CYS A 100 -1.54 -0.30 6.58
C CYS A 100 -0.17 0.10 6.00
N SER A 101 0.34 -0.75 5.11
CA SER A 101 1.49 -0.40 4.29
C SER A 101 1.02 -0.17 2.88
N ARG A 102 1.53 0.89 2.24
CA ARG A 102 1.34 1.13 0.80
C ARG A 102 1.90 -0.03 -0.03
N TYR A 103 2.87 -0.74 0.53
CA TYR A 103 3.57 -1.85 -0.08
C TYR A 103 2.84 -3.17 0.20
N ILE A 104 2.71 -4.00 -0.83
CA ILE A 104 2.37 -5.41 -0.64
C ILE A 104 3.54 -6.03 0.12
N LYS A 105 3.37 -6.29 1.43
CA LYS A 105 4.33 -7.08 2.19
C LYS A 105 4.23 -8.51 1.71
N ILE A 106 5.20 -8.93 0.89
CA ILE A 106 5.56 -10.35 0.84
C ILE A 106 6.13 -10.64 2.23
N SER A 107 5.41 -11.41 3.05
CA SER A 107 5.86 -11.75 4.40
C SER A 107 7.25 -12.39 4.31
N SER A 108 8.27 -11.65 4.71
CA SER A 108 9.66 -12.12 4.77
C SER A 108 9.90 -13.13 5.91
N GLU A 109 8.90 -13.38 6.76
CA GLU A 109 8.94 -14.48 7.74
C GLU A 109 8.87 -15.87 7.06
N ASP A 110 8.32 -15.96 5.85
CA ASP A 110 8.32 -17.20 5.06
C ASP A 110 9.59 -17.38 4.21
N GLN A 111 10.43 -16.36 4.05
CA GLN A 111 11.64 -16.42 3.21
C GLN A 111 12.85 -17.07 3.90
N SER A 112 12.80 -17.30 5.21
CA SER A 112 13.93 -17.88 5.94
C SER A 112 14.02 -19.41 5.84
N ASN A 113 13.02 -20.09 5.26
CA ASN A 113 12.98 -21.54 5.08
C ASN A 113 12.46 -21.98 3.69
N ILE A 114 12.76 -21.23 2.62
CA ILE A 114 12.35 -21.64 1.27
C ILE A 114 13.42 -22.57 0.68
N ASP A 115 13.18 -23.86 0.82
CA ASP A 115 13.66 -24.88 -0.10
C ASP A 115 13.10 -24.51 -1.50
N GLU A 116 13.92 -24.53 -2.56
CA GLU A 116 13.60 -23.97 -3.90
C GLU A 116 12.32 -24.54 -4.54
N ASN A 117 11.74 -25.62 -3.99
CA ASN A 117 10.47 -26.19 -4.43
C ASN A 117 9.22 -25.47 -3.88
N ASP A 118 9.29 -24.77 -2.74
CA ASP A 118 8.12 -24.11 -2.11
C ASP A 118 7.84 -22.70 -2.67
N ALA A 119 8.82 -22.11 -3.36
CA ALA A 119 8.64 -20.82 -4.05
C ALA A 119 7.57 -20.89 -5.16
N ARG A 120 7.34 -22.08 -5.74
CA ARG A 120 6.33 -22.27 -6.79
C ARG A 120 4.90 -22.23 -6.26
N GLU A 121 4.65 -22.68 -5.03
CA GLU A 121 3.30 -22.69 -4.46
C GLU A 121 2.84 -21.32 -3.93
N GLN A 122 3.76 -20.43 -3.57
CA GLN A 122 3.42 -19.05 -3.19
C GLN A 122 3.16 -18.15 -4.41
N HIS A 123 3.77 -18.45 -5.55
CA HIS A 123 3.49 -17.77 -6.82
C HIS A 123 2.06 -18.01 -7.33
N ASP A 124 1.40 -19.11 -6.94
CA ASP A 124 0.02 -19.43 -7.31
C ASP A 124 -1.04 -18.60 -6.56
N LYS A 125 -0.65 -17.80 -5.54
CA LYS A 125 -1.58 -16.96 -4.76
C LYS A 125 -1.53 -15.47 -5.10
N LEU A 126 -0.52 -15.02 -5.82
CA LEU A 126 -0.43 -13.63 -6.29
C LEU A 126 -1.17 -13.52 -7.61
N ASP A 127 -2.24 -12.72 -7.64
CA ASP A 127 -2.93 -12.44 -8.89
C ASP A 127 -2.06 -11.56 -9.79
N GLU A 128 -2.36 -11.57 -11.10
CA GLU A 128 -1.62 -10.80 -12.11
C GLU A 128 -1.59 -9.30 -11.78
N ALA A 129 -2.65 -8.78 -11.13
CA ALA A 129 -2.70 -7.39 -10.70
C ALA A 129 -1.77 -7.13 -9.51
N SER A 130 -1.65 -8.05 -8.55
CA SER A 130 -0.68 -7.97 -7.45
C SER A 130 0.76 -7.91 -7.98
N LEU A 131 1.07 -8.74 -8.97
CA LEU A 131 2.39 -8.77 -9.61
C LEU A 131 2.68 -7.46 -10.35
N HIS A 132 1.71 -6.93 -11.09
CA HIS A 132 1.87 -5.64 -11.76
C HIS A 132 2.06 -4.48 -10.78
N ILE A 133 1.32 -4.45 -9.67
CA ILE A 133 1.49 -3.44 -8.61
C ILE A 133 2.91 -3.53 -8.03
N LEU A 134 3.35 -4.75 -7.70
CA LEU A 134 4.68 -4.98 -7.16
C LEU A 134 5.78 -4.57 -8.15
N MET A 135 5.61 -4.87 -9.44
CA MET A 135 6.59 -4.54 -10.47
C MET A 135 6.70 -3.03 -10.72
N ASN A 136 5.56 -2.32 -10.73
CA ASN A 136 5.54 -0.86 -10.81
C ASN A 136 6.22 -0.24 -9.58
N GLU A 137 5.94 -0.77 -8.40
CA GLU A 137 6.56 -0.33 -7.15
C GLU A 137 8.08 -0.54 -7.15
N LEU A 138 8.56 -1.73 -7.54
CA LEU A 138 9.98 -1.99 -7.68
C LEU A 138 10.64 -1.03 -8.67
N THR A 139 9.94 -0.70 -9.76
CA THR A 139 10.44 0.26 -10.75
C THR A 139 10.65 1.64 -10.13
N LEU A 140 9.68 2.15 -9.36
CA LEU A 140 9.79 3.43 -8.66
C LEU A 140 10.94 3.43 -7.64
N GLN A 141 11.10 2.33 -6.90
CA GLN A 141 12.21 2.18 -5.95
C GLN A 141 13.57 2.16 -6.65
N MET A 142 13.67 1.49 -7.79
CA MET A 142 14.87 1.50 -8.62
C MET A 142 15.21 2.90 -9.10
N GLU A 143 14.25 3.64 -9.66
CA GLU A 143 14.46 5.02 -10.11
C GLU A 143 14.94 5.94 -8.98
N ALA A 144 14.35 5.83 -7.79
CA ALA A 144 14.76 6.61 -6.62
C ALA A 144 16.21 6.28 -6.20
N LYS A 145 16.59 5.00 -6.23
CA LYS A 145 17.94 4.54 -5.90
C LYS A 145 18.97 4.92 -6.96
N GLU A 146 18.58 4.92 -8.23
CA GLU A 146 19.41 5.42 -9.33
C GLU A 146 19.68 6.93 -9.19
N ALA A 147 18.67 7.72 -8.80
CA ALA A 147 18.85 9.14 -8.53
C ALA A 147 19.80 9.40 -7.36
N GLU A 148 19.67 8.63 -6.26
CA GLU A 148 20.58 8.69 -5.12
C GLU A 148 22.03 8.35 -5.53
N LEU A 149 22.20 7.30 -6.34
CA LEU A 149 23.50 6.88 -6.85
C LEU A 149 24.15 7.96 -7.73
N LEU A 150 23.36 8.63 -8.60
CA LEU A 150 23.87 9.72 -9.44
C LEU A 150 24.36 10.90 -8.60
N GLN A 151 23.64 11.28 -7.55
CA GLN A 151 24.08 12.33 -6.62
C GLN A 151 25.40 11.98 -5.94
N LEU A 152 25.56 10.72 -5.50
CA LEU A 152 26.80 10.21 -4.94
C LEU A 152 27.96 10.29 -5.95
N TYR A 153 27.71 9.90 -7.21
CA TYR A 153 28.72 10.02 -8.28
C TYR A 153 29.15 11.47 -8.52
N GLU A 154 28.22 12.42 -8.54
CA GLU A 154 28.56 13.84 -8.69
C GLU A 154 29.44 14.35 -7.53
N GLN A 155 29.09 13.98 -6.29
CA GLN A 155 29.88 14.34 -5.11
C GLN A 155 31.28 13.74 -5.18
N PHE A 156 31.38 12.47 -5.56
CA PHE A 156 32.66 11.79 -5.73
C PHE A 156 33.54 12.49 -6.77
N GLN A 157 32.98 12.86 -7.93
CA GLN A 157 33.72 13.59 -8.97
C GLN A 157 34.20 14.97 -8.49
N ARG A 158 33.37 15.71 -7.74
CA ARG A 158 33.78 16.99 -7.15
C ARG A 158 34.95 16.82 -6.19
N LEU A 159 34.86 15.83 -5.29
CA LEU A 159 35.94 15.53 -4.35
C LEU A 159 37.22 15.08 -5.07
N GLN A 160 37.10 14.26 -6.11
CA GLN A 160 38.24 13.82 -6.92
C GLN A 160 38.93 14.99 -7.61
N LYS A 161 38.15 15.97 -8.10
CA LYS A 161 38.69 17.19 -8.71
C LYS A 161 39.45 18.04 -7.70
N LEU A 162 38.87 18.30 -6.52
CA LEU A 162 39.52 19.04 -5.44
C LEU A 162 40.82 18.35 -4.97
N ALA A 163 40.81 17.02 -4.84
CA ALA A 163 42.00 16.27 -4.46
C ALA A 163 43.14 16.38 -5.51
N ARG A 164 42.81 16.45 -6.80
CA ARG A 164 43.79 16.69 -7.86
C ARG A 164 44.34 18.11 -7.84
N GLU A 165 43.49 19.10 -7.57
CA GLU A 165 43.90 20.51 -7.49
C GLU A 165 44.85 20.75 -6.31
N LEU A 166 44.56 20.18 -5.14
CA LEU A 166 45.43 20.25 -3.95
C LEU A 166 46.80 19.58 -4.17
N THR A 167 46.84 18.46 -4.91
CA THR A 167 48.10 17.76 -5.21
C THR A 167 48.95 18.44 -6.29
N THR A 168 48.40 19.40 -7.03
CA THR A 168 49.13 20.24 -8.00
C THR A 168 49.68 21.54 -7.40
N GLU A 169 49.12 22.06 -6.31
CA GLU A 169 49.64 23.27 -5.63
C GLU A 169 50.84 22.98 -4.70
N GLU A 170 51.09 21.72 -4.34
CA GLU A 170 52.25 21.30 -3.52
C GLU A 170 53.53 21.01 -4.33
N LYS A 171 53.58 21.32 -5.63
CA LYS A 171 54.75 21.14 -6.52
C LYS A 171 55.25 22.46 -7.09
#